data_AF-A0A952WVW3-F1
#
_entry.id   AF-A0A952WVW3-F1
#
_cell.length_a   1.000
_cell.length_b   1.000
_cell.length_c   1.000
_cell.angle_alpha   90.00
_cell.angle_beta   90.00
_cell.angle_gamma   90.00
#
_symmetry.space_group_name_H-M   'P 1'
#
loop_
_entity.id
_entity.type
_entity.pdbx_description
1 polymer ?
#
loop_
_entity_poly.entity_id
_entity_poly.type
_entity_poly.pdbx_seq_one_letter_code
_entity_poly.pdbx_strand_id
1 'polypeptide(L)'
;MSQPVRHTLATFATLVVVLALGLVAVAFGTSALDGSGSPEGVALAATTQPPAPTPKAEKPAAAASHVRLVIDYGDGVQKHFVALDHKPGMTVLDALHAARAHARGIQIEHSGSGATALVRRIDDQKNQGGAGEGRNWQFYVNDTYATAGAGATKLEPGDVVRWVFAPYSGGK
;
A
#
# COMPACT_ATOMS: atom_id res chain seq x y z
N MET A 1 -17.83 -3.01 48.54
CA MET A 1 -16.40 -2.98 48.89
C MET A 1 -15.64 -3.74 47.81
N SER A 2 -14.97 -2.99 46.94
CA SER A 2 -14.35 -3.47 45.70
C SER A 2 -13.07 -4.26 45.96
N GLN A 3 -12.89 -5.37 45.23
CA GLN A 3 -11.64 -6.13 45.17
C GLN A 3 -10.68 -5.47 44.15
N PRO A 4 -9.35 -5.48 44.39
CA PRO A 4 -8.38 -4.69 43.63
C PRO A 4 -7.96 -5.34 42.31
N VAL A 5 -7.79 -4.48 41.29
CA VAL A 5 -7.24 -4.77 39.97
C VAL A 5 -5.77 -5.17 40.10
N ARG A 6 -5.42 -6.38 39.66
CA ARG A 6 -4.02 -6.81 39.50
C ARG A 6 -3.54 -6.42 38.10
N HIS A 7 -2.67 -5.43 38.05
CA HIS A 7 -1.90 -5.05 36.86
C HIS A 7 -0.83 -6.12 36.59
N THR A 8 -0.82 -6.69 35.38
CA THR A 8 0.28 -7.50 34.89
C THR A 8 1.00 -6.71 33.80
N LEU A 9 2.17 -6.15 34.12
CA LEU A 9 3.09 -5.58 33.15
C LEU A 9 3.70 -6.72 32.35
N ALA A 10 3.47 -6.74 31.04
CA ALA A 10 4.21 -7.58 30.10
C ALA A 10 5.31 -6.75 29.45
N THR A 11 6.54 -7.06 29.85
CA THR A 11 7.81 -6.57 29.31
C THR A 11 7.91 -6.94 27.82
N PHE A 12 7.97 -5.95 26.92
CA PHE A 12 8.28 -6.19 25.52
C PHE A 12 9.78 -5.96 25.28
N ALA A 13 10.47 -7.04 24.97
CA ALA A 13 11.87 -7.07 24.62
C ALA A 13 12.13 -6.30 23.30
N THR A 14 13.11 -5.40 23.35
CA THR A 14 13.65 -4.65 22.22
C THR A 14 14.34 -5.60 21.25
N LEU A 15 13.84 -5.72 20.01
CA LEU A 15 14.56 -6.37 18.92
C LEU A 15 15.21 -5.29 18.04
N VAL A 16 16.53 -5.17 18.14
CA VAL A 16 17.37 -4.42 17.20
C VAL A 16 17.78 -5.37 16.09
N VAL A 17 17.36 -5.12 14.85
CA VAL A 17 17.88 -5.83 13.67
C VAL A 17 18.79 -4.87 12.90
N VAL A 18 20.07 -5.23 12.85
CA VAL A 18 21.13 -4.56 12.11
C VAL A 18 21.07 -5.01 10.65
N LEU A 19 20.98 -4.07 9.71
CA LEU A 19 21.03 -4.31 8.26
C LEU A 19 22.49 -4.25 7.78
N ALA A 20 23.03 -5.38 7.33
CA ALA A 20 24.30 -5.45 6.65
C ALA A 20 24.10 -5.35 5.13
N LEU A 21 24.71 -4.34 4.52
CA LEU A 21 24.83 -4.14 3.07
C LEU A 21 25.80 -5.16 2.48
N GLY A 22 25.31 -5.98 1.53
CA GLY A 22 26.13 -6.84 0.69
C GLY A 22 26.17 -6.31 -0.74
N LEU A 23 27.25 -5.60 -1.07
CA LEU A 23 27.66 -5.22 -2.42
C LEU A 23 28.17 -6.46 -3.15
N VAL A 24 27.66 -6.80 -4.34
CA VAL A 24 28.35 -7.74 -5.25
C VAL A 24 28.58 -7.05 -6.58
N ALA A 25 29.87 -6.86 -6.86
CA ALA A 25 30.42 -6.31 -8.07
C ALA A 25 30.40 -7.35 -9.22
N VAL A 26 30.26 -6.82 -10.43
CA VAL A 26 30.27 -7.52 -11.71
C VAL A 26 31.67 -8.09 -12.01
N ALA A 27 31.73 -9.30 -12.58
CA ALA A 27 32.92 -9.80 -13.25
C ALA A 27 32.56 -10.25 -14.68
N PHE A 28 33.13 -9.52 -15.66
CA PHE A 28 33.20 -9.91 -17.06
C PHE A 28 34.25 -11.02 -17.23
N GLY A 29 33.99 -11.99 -18.11
CA GLY A 29 34.95 -13.02 -18.52
C GLY A 29 34.76 -13.37 -19.99
N THR A 30 35.73 -12.98 -20.82
CA THR A 30 35.84 -13.18 -22.26
C THR A 30 36.35 -14.58 -22.62
N SER A 31 35.87 -15.20 -23.70
CA SER A 31 36.66 -16.07 -24.61
C SER A 31 35.89 -16.38 -25.89
N ALA A 32 36.48 -16.03 -27.03
CA ALA A 32 36.25 -16.64 -28.35
C ALA A 32 37.13 -17.91 -28.45
N LEU A 33 37.05 -18.87 -29.38
CA LEU A 33 36.66 -19.01 -30.78
C LEU A 33 36.43 -20.52 -31.03
N ASP A 34 35.50 -20.95 -31.88
CA ASP A 34 35.82 -21.86 -33.02
C ASP A 34 34.61 -22.11 -33.93
N GLY A 35 34.88 -22.27 -35.23
CA GLY A 35 34.12 -23.18 -36.10
C GLY A 35 32.87 -22.70 -36.84
N SER A 36 33.09 -21.97 -37.95
CA SER A 36 32.51 -22.24 -39.29
C SER A 36 30.98 -22.39 -39.47
N GLY A 37 30.35 -21.35 -40.03
CA GLY A 37 29.07 -21.45 -40.74
C GLY A 37 28.51 -20.09 -41.17
N SER A 38 28.40 -19.85 -42.48
CA SER A 38 27.64 -18.76 -43.09
C SER A 38 27.17 -19.19 -44.48
N PRO A 39 26.15 -18.56 -45.10
CA PRO A 39 25.38 -17.39 -44.64
C PRO A 39 23.85 -17.54 -44.82
N GLU A 40 23.12 -16.42 -44.64
CA GLU A 40 21.74 -16.15 -45.07
C GLU A 40 20.65 -16.29 -44.00
N GLY A 41 20.48 -15.20 -43.24
CA GLY A 41 19.34 -14.97 -42.35
C GLY A 41 19.19 -13.48 -42.11
N VAL A 42 18.29 -12.85 -42.87
CA VAL A 42 17.65 -11.54 -42.69
C VAL A 42 18.01 -10.77 -41.40
N ALA A 43 18.69 -9.63 -41.59
CA ALA A 43 18.92 -8.65 -40.55
C ALA A 43 17.59 -7.99 -40.11
N LEU A 44 17.10 -8.36 -38.92
CA LEU A 44 16.30 -7.47 -38.09
C LEU A 44 17.20 -6.99 -36.96
N ALA A 45 17.63 -5.74 -37.07
CA ALA A 45 18.36 -5.04 -36.01
C ALA A 45 17.47 -4.97 -34.76
N ALA A 46 17.72 -5.86 -33.80
CA ALA A 46 17.20 -5.75 -32.45
C ALA A 46 18.01 -4.66 -31.74
N THR A 47 17.50 -3.43 -31.74
CA THR A 47 17.95 -2.42 -30.79
C THR A 47 17.51 -2.87 -29.40
N THR A 48 18.42 -3.48 -28.63
CA THR A 48 18.23 -3.71 -27.20
C THR A 48 18.34 -2.37 -26.48
N GLN A 49 17.24 -1.64 -26.39
CA GLN A 49 17.12 -0.51 -25.48
C GLN A 49 17.05 -1.07 -24.05
N PRO A 50 17.94 -0.66 -23.11
CA PRO A 50 17.82 -1.04 -21.71
C PRO A 50 16.44 -0.65 -21.17
N PRO A 51 15.82 -1.44 -20.27
CA PRO A 51 14.55 -1.06 -19.67
C PRO A 51 14.72 0.29 -18.97
N ALA A 52 13.93 1.28 -19.38
CA ALA A 52 13.84 2.55 -18.66
C ALA A 52 13.43 2.24 -17.21
N PRO A 53 14.02 2.91 -16.20
CA PRO A 53 13.56 2.77 -14.84
C PRO A 53 12.08 3.13 -14.78
N THR A 54 11.25 2.19 -14.33
CA THR A 54 9.85 2.45 -14.02
C THR A 54 9.79 3.65 -13.07
N PRO A 55 8.98 4.69 -13.37
CA PRO A 55 8.78 5.79 -12.44
C PRO A 55 8.22 5.22 -11.14
N LYS A 56 9.05 5.25 -10.09
CA LYS A 56 8.59 5.01 -8.72
C LYS A 56 7.49 6.06 -8.47
N ALA A 57 6.27 5.59 -8.21
CA ALA A 57 5.08 6.42 -8.01
C ALA A 57 5.42 7.74 -7.31
N GLU A 58 5.43 8.82 -8.09
CA GLU A 58 5.83 10.13 -7.61
C GLU A 58 4.65 10.68 -6.80
N LYS A 59 4.84 10.78 -5.48
CA LYS A 59 3.94 11.51 -4.59
C LYS A 59 3.64 12.86 -5.25
N PRO A 60 2.38 13.21 -5.55
CA PRO A 60 2.09 14.43 -6.30
C PRO A 60 2.77 15.64 -5.65
N ALA A 61 3.74 16.18 -6.37
CA ALA A 61 4.67 17.19 -5.89
C ALA A 61 4.09 18.58 -6.13
N ALA A 62 3.56 19.19 -5.06
CA ALA A 62 3.57 20.64 -4.76
C ALA A 62 2.63 20.92 -3.58
N ALA A 63 3.18 21.27 -2.41
CA ALA A 63 2.52 21.93 -1.27
C ALA A 63 1.04 21.57 -0.97
N ALA A 64 0.65 20.31 -1.15
CA ALA A 64 -0.71 19.88 -0.86
C ALA A 64 -0.93 19.94 0.66
N SER A 65 -1.92 20.70 1.12
CA SER A 65 -2.33 20.79 2.53
C SER A 65 -3.38 19.74 2.92
N HIS A 66 -3.74 18.88 1.98
CA HIS A 66 -4.82 17.91 2.10
C HIS A 66 -4.33 16.51 1.70
N VAL A 67 -5.07 15.49 2.13
CA VAL A 67 -4.92 14.12 1.63
C VAL A 67 -5.98 13.83 0.58
N ARG A 68 -5.71 12.88 -0.31
CA ARG A 68 -6.68 12.32 -1.25
C ARG A 68 -7.09 10.94 -0.80
N LEU A 69 -8.37 10.63 -0.92
CA LEU A 69 -8.91 9.30 -0.65
C LEU A 69 -9.72 8.81 -1.83
N VAL A 70 -9.41 7.60 -2.29
CA VAL A 70 -10.18 6.87 -3.30
C VAL A 70 -10.77 5.63 -2.65
N ILE A 71 -12.08 5.46 -2.78
CA ILE A 71 -12.77 4.20 -2.48
C ILE A 71 -13.08 3.52 -3.80
N ASP A 72 -12.42 2.41 -4.06
CA ASP A 72 -12.62 1.56 -5.23
C ASP A 72 -13.39 0.30 -4.81
N TYR A 73 -14.64 0.20 -5.25
CA TYR A 73 -15.51 -0.93 -4.94
C TYR A 73 -15.17 -2.17 -5.77
N GLY A 74 -14.21 -2.06 -6.71
CA GLY A 74 -13.73 -3.14 -7.58
C GLY A 74 -14.81 -3.71 -8.51
N ASP A 75 -15.83 -2.92 -8.80
CA ASP A 75 -16.92 -3.19 -9.75
C ASP A 75 -16.97 -2.13 -10.88
N GLY A 76 -15.91 -1.31 -10.98
CA GLY A 76 -15.81 -0.19 -11.91
C GLY A 76 -16.32 1.14 -11.33
N VAL A 77 -16.92 1.15 -10.15
CA VAL A 77 -17.33 2.37 -9.46
C VAL A 77 -16.26 2.81 -8.47
N GLN A 78 -16.01 4.11 -8.41
CA GLN A 78 -15.15 4.72 -7.40
C GLN A 78 -15.78 5.99 -6.81
N LYS A 79 -15.48 6.26 -5.53
CA LYS A 79 -15.71 7.57 -4.90
C LYS A 79 -14.38 8.25 -4.61
N HIS A 80 -14.26 9.51 -5.01
CA HIS A 80 -13.03 10.28 -4.88
C HIS A 80 -13.27 11.47 -3.95
N PHE A 81 -12.48 11.52 -2.89
CA PHE A 81 -12.36 12.69 -2.02
C PHE A 81 -11.03 13.36 -2.35
N VAL A 82 -11.10 14.42 -3.16
CA VAL A 82 -9.91 15.05 -3.76
C VAL A 82 -9.18 15.99 -2.80
N ALA A 83 -9.84 16.43 -1.73
CA ALA A 83 -9.26 17.25 -0.68
C ALA A 83 -9.94 16.94 0.66
N LEU A 84 -9.30 16.10 1.47
CA LEU A 84 -9.62 15.94 2.88
C LEU A 84 -8.60 16.72 3.70
N ASP A 85 -9.07 17.60 4.58
CA ASP A 85 -8.19 18.40 5.44
C ASP A 85 -7.24 17.51 6.23
N HIS A 86 -5.94 17.75 6.08
CA HIS A 86 -4.93 17.05 6.87
C HIS A 86 -4.79 17.69 8.25
N LYS A 87 -4.51 16.85 9.25
CA LYS A 87 -4.16 17.29 10.60
C LYS A 87 -2.89 16.56 11.05
N PRO A 88 -2.03 17.19 11.86
CA PRO A 88 -0.87 16.51 12.43
C PRO A 88 -1.27 15.20 13.12
N GLY A 89 -0.62 14.10 12.74
CA GLY A 89 -0.90 12.77 13.29
C GLY A 89 -2.10 12.04 12.70
N MET A 90 -2.78 12.61 11.69
CA MET A 90 -3.89 11.97 10.98
C MET A 90 -3.48 10.61 10.43
N THR A 91 -4.32 9.61 10.65
CA THR A 91 -4.14 8.24 10.17
C THR A 91 -5.03 7.94 8.96
N VAL A 92 -4.81 6.80 8.32
CA VAL A 92 -5.71 6.29 7.27
C VAL A 92 -7.14 6.09 7.78
N LEU A 93 -7.31 5.65 9.04
CA LEU A 93 -8.65 5.53 9.64
C LEU A 93 -9.31 6.91 9.82
N ASP A 94 -8.55 7.93 10.23
CA ASP A 94 -9.06 9.30 10.35
C ASP A 94 -9.47 9.86 8.98
N ALA A 95 -8.77 9.51 7.90
CA ALA A 95 -9.16 9.86 6.53
C ALA A 95 -10.53 9.26 6.15
N LEU A 96 -10.81 8.01 6.53
CA LEU A 96 -12.13 7.42 6.36
C LEU A 96 -13.20 8.12 7.20
N HIS A 97 -12.89 8.54 8.44
CA HIS A 97 -13.81 9.32 9.26
C HIS A 97 -14.10 10.70 8.66
N ALA A 98 -13.08 11.38 8.13
CA ALA A 98 -13.25 12.65 7.42
C ALA A 98 -14.13 12.49 6.18
N ALA A 99 -13.91 11.43 5.39
CA ALA A 99 -14.75 11.10 4.25
C ALA A 99 -16.20 10.77 4.65
N ARG A 100 -16.41 10.07 5.77
CA ARG A 100 -17.75 9.84 6.34
C ARG A 100 -18.47 11.13 6.71
N ALA A 101 -17.75 12.12 7.23
CA ALA A 101 -18.32 13.40 7.62
C ALA A 101 -18.69 14.32 6.44
N HIS A 102 -18.24 14.00 5.22
CA HIS A 102 -18.55 14.76 4.02
C HIS A 102 -20.04 14.69 3.65
N ALA A 103 -20.59 15.74 3.03
CA ALA A 103 -22.02 15.80 2.65
C ALA A 103 -22.46 14.66 1.69
N ARG A 104 -21.52 14.16 0.88
CA ARG A 104 -21.68 12.97 0.02
C ARG A 104 -20.79 11.81 0.48
N GLY A 105 -20.64 11.70 1.79
CA GLY A 105 -19.70 10.80 2.44
C GLY A 105 -20.03 9.33 2.27
N ILE A 106 -19.20 8.52 2.93
CA ILE A 106 -19.32 7.07 3.00
C ILE A 106 -19.85 6.62 4.36
N GLN A 107 -20.48 5.45 4.41
CA GLN A 107 -20.70 4.72 5.64
C GLN A 107 -19.49 3.81 5.90
N ILE A 108 -19.05 3.68 7.15
CA ILE A 108 -17.97 2.76 7.50
C ILE A 108 -18.33 1.96 8.75
N GLU A 109 -17.88 0.71 8.80
CA GLU A 109 -17.85 -0.09 10.02
C GLU A 109 -16.43 -0.59 10.27
N HIS A 110 -15.94 -0.45 11.50
CA HIS A 110 -14.64 -0.97 11.91
C HIS A 110 -14.66 -1.55 13.32
N SER A 111 -13.68 -2.39 13.64
CA SER A 111 -13.34 -2.87 15.00
C SER A 111 -11.91 -2.51 15.35
N GLY A 112 -11.58 -2.63 16.63
CA GLY A 112 -10.21 -2.41 17.09
C GLY A 112 -9.84 -0.93 17.00
N SER A 113 -8.57 -0.66 17.25
CA SER A 113 -8.03 0.70 17.34
C SER A 113 -6.53 0.72 17.06
N GLY A 114 -6.00 1.86 16.63
CA GLY A 114 -4.57 1.96 16.35
C GLY A 114 -4.12 0.92 15.32
N ALA A 115 -3.05 0.19 15.63
CA ALA A 115 -2.50 -0.86 14.77
C ALA A 115 -3.45 -2.05 14.53
N THR A 116 -4.45 -2.26 15.40
CA THR A 116 -5.42 -3.35 15.28
C THR A 116 -6.74 -2.92 14.66
N ALA A 117 -6.85 -1.67 14.21
CA ALA A 117 -8.05 -1.18 13.55
C ALA A 117 -8.29 -1.93 12.23
N LEU A 118 -9.44 -2.60 12.15
CA LEU A 118 -9.89 -3.36 10.98
C LEU A 118 -11.17 -2.74 10.44
N VAL A 119 -11.11 -2.24 9.22
CA VAL A 119 -12.30 -1.82 8.46
C VAL A 119 -13.01 -3.07 7.94
N ARG A 120 -14.29 -3.21 8.30
CA ARG A 120 -15.12 -4.38 7.97
C ARG A 120 -16.09 -4.11 6.83
N ARG A 121 -16.48 -2.85 6.64
CA ARG A 121 -17.46 -2.43 5.64
C ARG A 121 -17.22 -0.98 5.25
N ILE A 122 -17.38 -0.68 3.96
CA ILE A 122 -17.50 0.68 3.42
C ILE A 122 -18.74 0.68 2.52
N ASP A 123 -19.65 1.62 2.76
CA ASP A 123 -20.99 1.69 2.19
C ASP A 123 -21.73 0.35 2.24
N ASP A 124 -22.05 -0.27 1.12
CA ASP A 124 -22.80 -1.53 1.04
C ASP A 124 -21.89 -2.77 0.98
N GLN A 125 -20.58 -2.61 0.81
CA GLN A 125 -19.65 -3.72 0.68
C GLN A 125 -19.00 -4.11 2.01
N LYS A 126 -19.29 -5.33 2.46
CA LYS A 126 -18.70 -5.96 3.65
C LYS A 126 -17.60 -6.93 3.25
N ASN A 127 -16.54 -7.01 4.07
CA ASN A 127 -15.51 -8.06 3.96
C ASN A 127 -16.15 -9.46 3.91
N GLN A 128 -15.66 -10.29 2.99
CA GLN A 128 -16.17 -11.64 2.74
C GLN A 128 -15.34 -12.72 3.44
N GLY A 129 -14.27 -12.35 4.14
CA GLY A 129 -13.39 -13.28 4.83
C GLY A 129 -12.38 -13.94 3.89
N GLY A 130 -11.68 -14.96 4.39
CA GLY A 130 -10.55 -15.61 3.70
C GLY A 130 -10.87 -16.90 2.96
N ALA A 131 -12.15 -17.28 2.82
CA ALA A 131 -12.54 -18.49 2.11
C ALA A 131 -12.70 -18.22 0.61
N GLY A 132 -12.06 -19.03 -0.25
CA GLY A 132 -12.20 -18.96 -1.70
C GLY A 132 -11.78 -17.61 -2.29
N GLU A 133 -12.61 -17.07 -3.19
CA GLU A 133 -12.41 -15.78 -3.86
C GLU A 133 -12.88 -14.57 -3.01
N GLY A 134 -12.99 -14.75 -1.69
CA GLY A 134 -13.47 -13.74 -0.77
C GLY A 134 -12.74 -12.40 -0.93
N ARG A 135 -13.52 -11.35 -1.23
CA ARG A 135 -13.05 -9.98 -1.37
C ARG A 135 -13.07 -9.26 -0.03
N ASN A 136 -12.02 -8.51 0.24
CA ASN A 136 -11.86 -7.72 1.45
C ASN A 136 -11.33 -6.34 1.13
N TRP A 137 -11.63 -5.39 2.00
CA TRP A 137 -11.09 -4.05 1.96
C TRP A 137 -9.60 -4.07 2.29
N GLN A 138 -8.80 -3.68 1.30
CA GLN A 138 -7.35 -3.52 1.37
C GLN A 138 -7.03 -2.05 1.10
N PHE A 139 -5.90 -1.55 1.60
CA PHE A 139 -5.52 -0.17 1.30
C PHE A 139 -4.05 0.01 0.93
N TYR A 140 -3.82 1.07 0.18
CA TYR A 140 -2.53 1.51 -0.32
C TYR A 140 -2.33 2.97 0.06
N VAL A 141 -1.08 3.34 0.32
CA VAL A 141 -0.67 4.74 0.49
C VAL A 141 0.38 5.03 -0.57
N ASN A 142 0.12 6.03 -1.43
CA ASN A 142 0.98 6.37 -2.57
C ASN A 142 1.35 5.11 -3.39
N ASP A 143 0.32 4.33 -3.73
CA ASP A 143 0.40 3.05 -4.46
C ASP A 143 1.23 1.92 -3.81
N THR A 144 1.68 2.13 -2.58
CA THR A 144 2.34 1.09 -1.78
C THR A 144 1.33 0.37 -0.91
N TYR A 145 1.27 -0.97 -1.00
CA TYR A 145 0.39 -1.78 -0.16
C TYR A 145 0.74 -1.61 1.33
N ALA A 146 -0.26 -1.37 2.16
CA ALA A 146 -0.03 -1.13 3.58
C ALA A 146 0.20 -2.43 4.35
N THR A 147 1.26 -2.46 5.15
CA THR A 147 1.61 -3.59 6.03
C THR A 147 1.22 -3.37 7.50
N ALA A 148 0.77 -2.16 7.83
CA ALA A 148 0.27 -1.78 9.16
C ALA A 148 -1.23 -1.49 9.12
N GLY A 149 -1.89 -1.55 10.28
CA GLY A 149 -3.31 -1.23 10.40
C GLY A 149 -3.63 0.23 10.06
N ALA A 150 -4.86 0.47 9.60
CA ALA A 150 -5.31 1.80 9.17
C ALA A 150 -5.24 2.87 10.28
N GLY A 151 -5.43 2.47 11.54
CA GLY A 151 -5.33 3.38 12.69
C GLY A 151 -3.90 3.64 13.19
N ALA A 152 -2.88 2.99 12.62
CA ALA A 152 -1.47 3.26 12.92
C ALA A 152 -0.69 3.85 11.74
N THR A 153 -1.24 3.75 10.53
CA THR A 153 -0.61 4.29 9.33
C THR A 153 -0.86 5.80 9.27
N LYS A 154 0.15 6.59 9.60
CA LYS A 154 0.11 8.06 9.54
C LYS A 154 0.16 8.55 8.10
N LEU A 155 -0.55 9.63 7.84
CA LEU A 155 -0.55 10.31 6.56
C LEU A 155 0.19 11.63 6.67
N GLU A 156 0.86 11.97 5.58
CA GLU A 156 1.42 13.29 5.34
C GLU A 156 0.56 14.06 4.35
N PRO A 157 0.61 15.41 4.38
CA PRO A 157 -0.04 16.21 3.35
C PRO A 157 0.39 15.77 1.94
N GLY A 158 -0.58 15.73 1.02
CA GLY A 158 -0.42 15.29 -0.36
C GLY A 158 -0.52 13.79 -0.60
N ASP A 159 -0.57 12.96 0.44
CA ASP A 159 -0.69 11.51 0.29
C ASP A 159 -2.00 11.11 -0.38
N VAL A 160 -1.93 10.02 -1.15
CA VAL A 160 -3.09 9.36 -1.76
C VAL A 160 -3.33 8.05 -1.05
N VAL A 161 -4.49 7.93 -0.43
CA VAL A 161 -4.97 6.67 0.12
C VAL A 161 -5.95 6.05 -0.86
N ARG A 162 -5.74 4.79 -1.22
CA ARG A 162 -6.68 4.02 -2.03
C ARG A 162 -7.15 2.81 -1.24
N TRP A 163 -8.44 2.73 -0.98
CA TRP A 163 -9.10 1.53 -0.48
C TRP A 163 -9.66 0.75 -1.67
N VAL A 164 -9.37 -0.54 -1.75
CA VAL A 164 -9.86 -1.42 -2.81
C VAL A 164 -10.57 -2.61 -2.20
N PHE A 165 -11.78 -2.89 -2.66
CA PHE A 165 -12.46 -4.13 -2.36
C PHE A 165 -12.03 -5.18 -3.38
N ALA A 166 -11.21 -6.15 -2.98
CA ALA A 166 -10.65 -7.12 -3.92
C ALA A 166 -10.29 -8.42 -3.21
N PRO A 167 -10.06 -9.53 -3.95
CA PRO A 167 -9.37 -10.69 -3.39
C PRO A 167 -8.02 -10.26 -2.81
N TYR A 168 -7.52 -11.00 -1.83
CA TYR A 168 -6.24 -10.69 -1.22
C TYR A 168 -5.12 -10.75 -2.26
N SER A 169 -4.42 -9.62 -2.48
CA SER A 169 -3.37 -9.51 -3.52
C SER A 169 -1.95 -9.67 -2.97
N GLY A 170 -1.76 -9.66 -1.64
CA GLY A 170 -0.48 -9.90 -1.00
C GLY A 170 0.64 -8.91 -1.34
N GLY A 171 0.33 -7.76 -1.95
CA GLY A 171 1.33 -6.76 -2.35
C GLY A 171 2.31 -7.25 -3.42
N LYS A 172 1.90 -8.15 -4.31
CA LYS A 172 2.70 -8.58 -5.47
C LYS A 172 2.83 -7.49 -6.53
#